data_AF-A0AB38DWX8-F1
#
_entry.id   AF-A0AB38DWX8-F1
#
_cell.length_a   1.000
_cell.length_b   1.000
_cell.length_c   1.000
_cell.angle_alpha   90.00
_cell.angle_beta   90.00
_cell.angle_gamma   90.00
#
_symmetry.space_group_name_H-M   'P 1'
#
loop_
_entity.id
_entity.type
_entity.pdbx_description
1 polymer ?
#
loop_
_entity_poly.entity_id
_entity_poly.type
_entity_poly.pdbx_seq_one_letter_code
_entity_poly.pdbx_strand_id
1 'polypeptide(L)'
;MIKVSFRSLFPLLLLSLALPSACARAPGEAGRDAGTPSAATVTPTSAEKGKSTVNRVDPVSANTTPQELERRLLRFIDGLTVPADLDYQRMESALGIKLGSPSDPAYPWREAKDLALADGYALYATHRPTKDGFSRIEVAVSLPNHGDPTRVPTSSCIWQAEALSKALEGMGYTRGGQRPFQGGWLRQHWRTINGGNQIFSVSLLIYRTNDQHGQHGQHGQQECVNGVKIDGGKP
;
A
#
# COMPACT_ATOMS: atom_id res chain seq x y z
N MET A 1 -7.07 50.68 14.05
CA MET A 1 -8.14 49.76 14.49
C MET A 1 -9.29 49.86 13.49
N ILE A 2 -9.64 48.78 12.79
CA ILE A 2 -10.78 48.74 11.87
C ILE A 2 -11.64 47.54 12.26
N LYS A 3 -12.94 47.78 12.47
CA LYS A 3 -13.88 46.89 13.15
C LYS A 3 -14.83 46.30 12.10
N VAL A 4 -14.59 45.06 11.67
CA VAL A 4 -15.45 44.38 10.69
C VAL A 4 -16.61 43.69 11.42
N SER A 5 -17.83 43.99 10.99
CA SER A 5 -19.07 43.54 11.64
C SER A 5 -19.56 42.22 11.04
N PHE A 6 -19.77 41.21 11.88
CA PHE A 6 -20.50 40.00 11.49
C PHE A 6 -22.00 40.33 11.34
N ARG A 7 -22.58 39.99 10.19
CA ARG A 7 -24.04 39.91 10.01
C ARG A 7 -24.44 38.46 9.72
N SER A 8 -25.09 37.84 10.69
CA SER A 8 -25.66 36.50 10.60
C SER A 8 -27.10 36.57 10.09
N LEU A 9 -27.38 35.98 8.94
CA LEU A 9 -28.73 35.69 8.45
C LEU A 9 -28.72 34.39 7.64
N PHE A 10 -29.30 33.32 8.19
CA PHE A 10 -29.74 32.14 7.45
C PHE A 10 -31.07 31.67 8.05
N PRO A 11 -32.19 31.68 7.29
CA PRO A 11 -33.47 31.17 7.76
C PRO A 11 -33.56 29.63 7.61
N LEU A 12 -34.40 29.02 8.43
CA LEU A 12 -34.77 27.60 8.30
C LEU A 12 -35.49 27.33 6.98
N LEU A 13 -35.29 26.13 6.43
CA LEU A 13 -36.23 25.54 5.47
C LEU A 13 -36.31 24.02 5.69
N LEU A 14 -37.41 23.60 6.31
CA LEU A 14 -37.85 22.21 6.41
C LEU A 14 -38.55 21.83 5.10
N LEU A 15 -38.26 20.65 4.55
CA LEU A 15 -39.15 19.99 3.59
C LEU A 15 -38.91 18.48 3.55
N SER A 16 -39.82 17.75 4.20
CA SER A 16 -39.94 16.30 4.16
C SER A 16 -40.94 15.89 3.07
N LEU A 17 -40.55 14.99 2.16
CA LEU A 17 -41.49 14.24 1.32
C LEU A 17 -41.07 12.78 1.24
N ALA A 18 -42.05 11.88 1.38
CA ALA A 18 -41.88 10.44 1.38
C ALA A 18 -41.91 9.85 -0.04
N LEU A 19 -41.34 8.64 -0.21
CA LEU A 19 -41.60 7.79 -1.37
C LEU A 19 -42.50 6.59 -0.94
N PRO A 20 -43.58 6.29 -1.67
CA PRO A 20 -44.40 5.09 -1.44
C PRO A 20 -43.77 3.81 -2.02
N SER A 21 -44.20 2.69 -1.46
CA SER A 21 -43.89 1.32 -1.89
C SER A 21 -44.35 0.98 -3.32
N ALA A 22 -43.66 0.02 -3.94
CA ALA A 22 -44.24 -0.80 -5.01
C ALA A 22 -43.74 -2.26 -4.91
N CYS A 23 -44.44 -3.10 -4.15
CA CYS A 23 -44.39 -4.56 -4.30
C CYS A 23 -45.46 -4.99 -5.32
N ALA A 24 -45.14 -5.83 -6.30
CA ALA A 24 -46.18 -6.47 -7.14
C ALA A 24 -45.74 -7.82 -7.77
N ARG A 25 -46.51 -8.86 -7.44
CA ARG A 25 -46.77 -10.12 -8.17
C ARG A 25 -45.70 -11.24 -8.22
N ALA A 26 -46.06 -12.33 -7.56
CA ALA A 26 -45.95 -13.73 -8.03
C ALA A 26 -47.37 -14.21 -8.45
N PRO A 27 -47.72 -15.51 -8.55
CA PRO A 27 -47.01 -16.73 -8.99
C PRO A 27 -47.78 -17.51 -10.10
N GLY A 28 -47.30 -18.69 -10.53
CA GLY A 28 -48.01 -19.67 -11.38
C GLY A 28 -47.13 -20.20 -12.53
N GLU A 29 -47.21 -21.46 -12.98
CA GLU A 29 -48.07 -22.59 -12.63
C GLU A 29 -47.27 -23.91 -12.57
N ALA A 30 -47.88 -24.96 -12.00
CA ALA A 30 -47.29 -26.30 -11.91
C ALA A 30 -47.84 -27.24 -12.99
N GLY A 31 -46.99 -28.11 -13.53
CA GLY A 31 -47.38 -29.22 -14.41
C GLY A 31 -46.58 -30.49 -14.08
N ARG A 32 -47.22 -31.44 -13.39
CA ARG A 32 -46.80 -32.86 -13.36
C ARG A 32 -47.37 -33.57 -14.61
N ASP A 33 -47.16 -34.83 -14.97
CA ASP A 33 -46.53 -36.06 -14.44
C ASP A 33 -46.16 -36.93 -15.68
N ALA A 34 -45.35 -37.99 -15.70
CA ALA A 34 -44.48 -38.69 -14.74
C ALA A 34 -43.48 -39.57 -15.56
N GLY A 35 -42.47 -40.21 -14.94
CA GLY A 35 -41.61 -41.17 -15.64
C GLY A 35 -40.36 -41.65 -14.89
N THR A 36 -40.53 -42.54 -13.91
CA THR A 36 -39.41 -43.24 -13.25
C THR A 36 -39.04 -44.51 -14.02
N PRO A 37 -37.76 -44.73 -14.33
CA PRO A 37 -37.06 -45.90 -13.76
C PRO A 37 -35.86 -45.52 -12.87
N SER A 38 -35.44 -46.46 -12.04
CA SER A 38 -34.43 -46.26 -10.99
C SER A 38 -33.00 -46.64 -11.42
N ALA A 39 -32.04 -46.19 -10.61
CA ALA A 39 -30.64 -46.62 -10.51
C ALA A 39 -29.63 -46.22 -11.60
N ALA A 40 -28.80 -45.20 -11.29
CA ALA A 40 -27.34 -45.40 -11.08
C ALA A 40 -26.70 -44.13 -10.48
N THR A 41 -25.94 -44.28 -9.39
CA THR A 41 -25.15 -43.19 -8.81
C THR A 41 -23.92 -42.90 -9.66
N VAL A 42 -23.84 -41.71 -10.27
CA VAL A 42 -22.59 -41.18 -10.82
C VAL A 42 -22.37 -39.78 -10.26
N THR A 43 -21.34 -39.67 -9.42
CA THR A 43 -20.84 -38.43 -8.85
C THR A 43 -20.46 -37.44 -9.96
N PRO A 44 -20.94 -36.19 -9.97
CA PRO A 44 -20.36 -35.17 -10.83
C PRO A 44 -18.93 -34.91 -10.37
N THR A 45 -17.98 -35.45 -11.14
CA THR A 45 -16.55 -35.27 -10.88
C THR A 45 -16.24 -33.78 -10.85
N SER A 46 -15.58 -33.33 -9.79
CA SER A 46 -15.22 -31.94 -9.58
C SER A 46 -14.42 -31.43 -10.79
N ALA A 47 -15.06 -30.60 -11.61
CA ALA A 47 -14.41 -29.99 -12.77
C ALA A 47 -13.19 -29.21 -12.29
N GLU A 48 -12.06 -29.39 -12.97
CA GLU A 48 -10.76 -29.02 -12.45
C GLU A 48 -10.73 -27.59 -11.94
N LYS A 49 -10.24 -27.48 -10.69
CA LYS A 49 -9.80 -26.24 -10.08
C LYS A 49 -8.71 -25.65 -10.96
N GLY A 50 -9.14 -24.82 -11.93
CA GLY A 50 -8.26 -24.10 -12.83
C GLY A 50 -7.19 -23.43 -12.00
N LYS A 51 -5.94 -23.89 -12.16
CA LYS A 51 -4.78 -23.39 -11.42
C LYS A 51 -4.42 -22.02 -11.98
N SER A 52 -5.28 -21.04 -11.69
CA SER A 52 -4.92 -19.63 -11.71
C SER A 52 -3.75 -19.50 -10.74
N THR A 53 -2.55 -19.57 -11.31
CA THR A 53 -1.29 -19.51 -10.57
C THR A 53 -1.04 -18.04 -10.29
N VAL A 54 -1.93 -17.44 -9.49
CA VAL A 54 -1.65 -16.20 -8.79
C VAL A 54 -0.41 -16.52 -7.97
N ASN A 55 0.71 -15.91 -8.34
CA ASN A 55 1.99 -16.01 -7.65
C ASN A 55 1.89 -15.31 -6.29
N ARG A 56 1.07 -15.89 -5.41
CA ARG A 56 0.77 -15.38 -4.07
C ARG A 56 1.99 -15.64 -3.22
N VAL A 57 2.59 -14.56 -2.75
CA VAL A 57 3.76 -14.63 -1.89
C VAL A 57 3.33 -15.14 -0.51
N ASP A 58 4.19 -15.93 0.14
CA ASP A 58 3.94 -16.43 1.49
C ASP A 58 3.69 -15.27 2.48
N PRO A 59 2.74 -15.42 3.42
CA PRO A 59 2.43 -14.38 4.39
C PRO A 59 3.67 -13.91 5.16
N VAL A 60 3.72 -12.60 5.41
CA VAL A 60 4.71 -12.00 6.31
C VAL A 60 4.58 -12.63 7.70
N SER A 61 5.72 -12.95 8.29
CA SER A 61 5.85 -13.62 9.58
C SER A 61 7.20 -13.29 10.21
N ALA A 62 7.40 -13.72 11.46
CA ALA A 62 8.68 -13.62 12.18
C ALA A 62 9.88 -14.35 11.50
N ASN A 63 9.67 -15.02 10.36
CA ASN A 63 10.72 -15.60 9.51
C ASN A 63 11.03 -14.75 8.26
N THR A 64 10.26 -13.68 8.00
CA THR A 64 10.43 -12.80 6.84
C THR A 64 11.46 -11.73 7.17
N THR A 65 12.61 -11.74 6.52
CA THR A 65 13.65 -10.72 6.75
C THR A 65 13.29 -9.37 6.10
N PRO A 66 13.87 -8.25 6.56
CA PRO A 66 13.73 -6.97 5.87
C PRO A 66 14.13 -7.03 4.39
N GLN A 67 15.16 -7.80 4.02
CA GLN A 67 15.65 -7.92 2.64
C GLN A 67 14.73 -8.79 1.77
N GLU A 68 14.02 -9.75 2.36
CA GLU A 68 12.94 -10.48 1.70
C GLU A 68 11.78 -9.52 1.38
N LEU A 69 11.38 -8.69 2.34
CA LEU A 69 10.36 -7.67 2.16
C LEU A 69 10.77 -6.61 1.11
N GLU A 70 12.03 -6.16 1.12
CA GLU A 70 12.60 -5.24 0.13
C GLU A 70 12.36 -5.75 -1.30
N ARG A 71 12.69 -7.01 -1.56
CA ARG A 71 12.57 -7.63 -2.88
C ARG A 71 11.11 -7.77 -3.32
N ARG A 72 10.20 -8.03 -2.37
CA ARG A 72 8.73 -8.06 -2.61
C ARG A 72 8.22 -6.67 -2.98
N LEU A 73 8.66 -5.64 -2.25
CA LEU A 73 8.32 -4.23 -2.48
C LEU A 73 8.85 -3.73 -3.83
N LEU A 74 10.11 -4.04 -4.16
CA LEU A 74 10.71 -3.71 -5.45
C LEU A 74 9.97 -4.37 -6.63
N ARG A 75 9.57 -5.64 -6.48
CA ARG A 75 8.73 -6.34 -7.48
C ARG A 75 7.33 -5.71 -7.62
N PHE A 76 6.73 -5.26 -6.52
CA PHE A 76 5.46 -4.54 -6.56
C PHE A 76 5.58 -3.21 -7.33
N ILE A 77 6.63 -2.43 -7.03
CA ILE A 77 6.91 -1.14 -7.68
C ILE A 77 7.18 -1.29 -9.18
N ASP A 78 7.99 -2.28 -9.56
CA ASP A 78 8.32 -2.52 -10.98
C ASP A 78 7.07 -2.79 -11.82
N GLY A 79 6.15 -3.62 -11.29
CA GLY A 79 4.89 -4.00 -11.93
C GLY A 79 3.80 -2.92 -12.01
N LEU A 80 4.08 -1.67 -11.62
CA LEU A 80 3.15 -0.54 -11.71
C LEU A 80 3.11 0.06 -13.13
N THR A 81 1.98 -0.04 -13.81
CA THR A 81 1.80 0.40 -15.21
C THR A 81 0.69 1.44 -15.39
N VAL A 82 -0.40 1.34 -14.62
CA VAL A 82 -1.56 2.24 -14.66
C VAL A 82 -1.97 2.66 -13.24
N PRO A 83 -2.65 3.81 -13.02
CA PRO A 83 -2.94 4.33 -11.67
C PRO A 83 -3.64 3.33 -10.72
N ALA A 84 -4.51 2.48 -11.27
CA ALA A 84 -5.21 1.42 -10.56
C ALA A 84 -4.31 0.29 -10.02
N ASP A 85 -3.03 0.24 -10.41
CA ASP A 85 -2.07 -0.75 -9.92
C ASP A 85 -1.63 -0.49 -8.47
N LEU A 86 -1.80 0.74 -7.98
CA LEU A 86 -1.66 1.11 -6.57
C LEU A 86 -2.86 0.63 -5.72
N ASP A 87 -3.49 -0.48 -6.09
CA ASP A 87 -4.59 -1.09 -5.35
C ASP A 87 -4.11 -1.84 -4.09
N TYR A 88 -4.93 -1.84 -3.04
CA TYR A 88 -4.61 -2.44 -1.76
C TYR A 88 -4.55 -3.98 -1.81
N GLN A 89 -5.35 -4.63 -2.66
CA GLN A 89 -5.31 -6.09 -2.81
C GLN A 89 -4.06 -6.54 -3.58
N ARG A 90 -3.64 -5.75 -4.59
CA ARG A 90 -2.35 -5.96 -5.28
C ARG A 90 -1.19 -5.79 -4.30
N MET A 91 -1.20 -4.74 -3.48
CA MET A 91 -0.21 -4.50 -2.42
C MET A 91 -0.16 -5.65 -1.40
N GLU A 92 -1.31 -6.06 -0.85
CA GLU A 92 -1.42 -7.19 0.08
C GLU A 92 -0.82 -8.48 -0.50
N SER A 93 -1.17 -8.81 -1.74
CA SER A 93 -0.72 -10.03 -2.43
C SER A 93 0.78 -10.02 -2.74
N ALA A 94 1.34 -8.85 -3.09
CA ALA A 94 2.74 -8.71 -3.44
C ALA A 94 3.67 -8.73 -2.22
N LEU A 95 3.27 -8.09 -1.11
CA LEU A 95 4.05 -8.06 0.13
C LEU A 95 3.82 -9.30 1.01
N GLY A 96 2.65 -9.95 0.90
CA GLY A 96 2.23 -11.04 1.77
C GLY A 96 1.55 -10.55 3.07
N ILE A 97 0.92 -9.38 3.05
CA ILE A 97 0.28 -8.77 4.23
C ILE A 97 -1.24 -8.83 4.17
N LYS A 98 -1.88 -8.50 5.29
CA LYS A 98 -3.30 -8.16 5.37
C LYS A 98 -3.43 -6.79 6.02
N LEU A 99 -4.06 -5.86 5.32
CA LEU A 99 -4.43 -4.55 5.84
C LEU A 99 -5.78 -4.67 6.55
N GLY A 100 -5.99 -3.82 7.57
CA GLY A 100 -7.26 -3.77 8.28
C GLY A 100 -8.44 -3.33 7.41
N SER A 101 -9.64 -3.44 8.01
CA SER A 101 -10.82 -2.70 7.56
C SER A 101 -10.51 -1.20 7.44
N PRO A 102 -11.15 -0.47 6.51
CA PRO A 102 -10.92 0.96 6.38
C PRO A 102 -11.33 1.68 7.67
N SER A 103 -10.53 2.64 8.12
CA SER A 103 -10.80 3.41 9.35
C SER A 103 -12.06 4.28 9.23
N ASP A 104 -12.40 4.68 8.01
CA ASP A 104 -13.57 5.50 7.68
C ASP A 104 -14.10 5.04 6.29
N PRO A 105 -15.40 4.71 6.13
CA PRO A 105 -15.96 4.37 4.82
C PRO A 105 -15.87 5.49 3.78
N ALA A 106 -15.90 6.77 4.19
CA ALA A 106 -15.78 7.93 3.32
C ALA A 106 -14.31 8.26 2.97
N TYR A 107 -13.38 7.88 3.85
CA TYR A 107 -11.94 7.98 3.64
C TYR A 107 -11.28 6.62 3.89
N PRO A 108 -11.33 5.69 2.91
CA PRO A 108 -10.96 4.29 3.09
C PRO A 108 -9.44 4.06 3.20
N TRP A 109 -8.83 4.70 4.19
CA TRP A 109 -7.48 4.46 4.66
C TRP A 109 -7.46 3.12 5.40
N ARG A 110 -6.58 2.24 4.96
CA ARG A 110 -6.31 0.93 5.57
C ARG A 110 -4.89 0.91 6.09
N GLU A 111 -4.67 0.20 7.19
CA GLU A 111 -3.34 0.04 7.77
C GLU A 111 -3.10 -1.37 8.31
N ALA A 112 -1.83 -1.77 8.35
CA ALA A 112 -1.33 -2.83 9.18
C ALA A 112 -0.17 -2.26 10.01
N LYS A 113 -0.18 -2.54 11.31
CA LYS A 113 0.82 -2.08 12.29
C LYS A 113 1.45 -3.29 12.95
N ASP A 114 2.71 -3.13 13.35
CA ASP A 114 3.46 -4.06 14.19
C ASP A 114 3.44 -5.53 13.69
N LEU A 115 3.42 -5.71 12.36
CA LEU A 115 3.53 -7.04 11.76
C LEU A 115 4.97 -7.55 11.95
N ALA A 116 5.14 -8.60 12.76
CA ALA A 116 6.46 -9.15 13.09
C ALA A 116 7.23 -9.62 11.83
N LEU A 117 8.49 -9.20 11.75
CA LEU A 117 9.51 -9.67 10.82
C LEU A 117 10.56 -10.49 11.59
N ALA A 118 11.55 -11.03 10.87
CA ALA A 118 12.73 -11.65 11.47
C ALA A 118 13.51 -10.65 12.35
N ASP A 119 14.34 -11.20 13.25
CA ASP A 119 15.28 -10.46 14.12
C ASP A 119 14.65 -9.35 14.98
N GLY A 120 13.34 -9.42 15.22
CA GLY A 120 12.58 -8.45 16.01
C GLY A 120 12.16 -7.18 15.27
N TYR A 121 12.50 -7.04 13.99
CA TYR A 121 11.98 -5.95 13.16
C TYR A 121 10.45 -6.02 13.06
N ALA A 122 9.80 -4.89 12.79
CA ALA A 122 8.34 -4.84 12.62
C ALA A 122 7.94 -4.02 11.38
N LEU A 123 6.92 -4.48 10.66
CA LEU A 123 6.41 -3.87 9.44
C LEU A 123 5.16 -3.02 9.71
N TYR A 124 5.20 -1.77 9.24
CA TYR A 124 4.07 -0.86 9.11
C TYR A 124 3.72 -0.66 7.64
N ALA A 125 2.43 -0.77 7.31
CA ALA A 125 1.93 -0.59 5.95
C ALA A 125 0.63 0.20 5.94
N THR A 126 0.47 1.11 4.97
CA THR A 126 -0.80 1.79 4.71
C THR A 126 -1.16 1.85 3.25
N HIS A 127 -2.46 1.97 3.01
CA HIS A 127 -3.05 2.28 1.71
C HIS A 127 -4.14 3.35 1.89
N ARG A 128 -4.17 4.35 1.01
CA ARG A 128 -5.18 5.41 1.01
C ARG A 128 -5.50 5.88 -0.42
N PRO A 129 -6.72 5.67 -0.95
CA PRO A 129 -7.14 6.22 -2.24
C PRO A 129 -7.08 7.75 -2.31
N THR A 130 -6.81 8.27 -3.51
CA THR A 130 -6.82 9.70 -3.83
C THR A 130 -7.86 10.01 -4.92
N LYS A 131 -8.32 11.27 -4.99
CA LYS A 131 -9.43 11.69 -5.88
C LYS A 131 -9.09 11.68 -7.37
N ASP A 132 -7.82 11.60 -7.71
CA ASP A 132 -7.27 11.58 -9.07
C ASP A 132 -7.07 10.16 -9.63
N GLY A 133 -7.58 9.13 -8.94
CA GLY A 133 -7.54 7.74 -9.37
C GLY A 133 -6.27 6.97 -9.00
N PHE A 134 -5.34 7.61 -8.30
CA PHE A 134 -4.18 6.97 -7.67
C PHE A 134 -4.52 6.50 -6.25
N SER A 135 -3.51 5.98 -5.55
CA SER A 135 -3.54 5.74 -4.12
C SER A 135 -2.16 5.99 -3.52
N ARG A 136 -2.14 6.47 -2.28
CA ARG A 136 -0.93 6.60 -1.48
C ARG A 136 -0.69 5.31 -0.73
N ILE A 137 0.52 4.80 -0.86
CA ILE A 137 1.02 3.64 -0.14
C ILE A 137 2.23 4.07 0.69
N GLU A 138 2.32 3.59 1.92
CA GLU A 138 3.52 3.70 2.74
C GLU A 138 3.87 2.33 3.28
N VAL A 139 5.14 1.95 3.17
CA VAL A 139 5.69 0.69 3.69
C VAL A 139 6.93 1.06 4.48
N ALA A 140 6.93 0.82 5.78
CA ALA A 140 8.03 1.15 6.68
C ALA A 140 8.38 -0.04 7.57
N VAL A 141 9.64 -0.09 8.01
CA VAL A 141 10.18 -1.10 8.90
C VAL A 141 10.76 -0.41 10.13
N SER A 142 10.31 -0.81 11.30
CA SER A 142 10.84 -0.41 12.61
C SER A 142 12.02 -1.29 12.97
N LEU A 143 13.04 -0.70 13.60
CA LEU A 143 14.18 -1.42 14.19
C LEU A 143 13.72 -2.37 15.33
N PRO A 144 14.52 -3.39 15.70
CA PRO A 144 14.16 -4.33 16.77
C PRO A 144 14.00 -3.72 18.16
N ASN A 145 14.58 -2.54 18.39
CA ASN A 145 14.38 -1.76 19.63
C ASN A 145 13.18 -0.78 19.54
N HIS A 146 12.44 -0.79 18.43
CA HIS A 146 11.35 0.13 18.08
C HIS A 146 11.70 1.62 18.16
N GLY A 147 12.99 1.97 18.19
CA GLY A 147 13.47 3.35 18.18
C GLY A 147 13.34 3.98 16.80
N ASP A 148 12.98 5.27 16.75
CA ASP A 148 12.97 6.06 15.52
C ASP A 148 14.42 6.32 15.05
N PRO A 149 14.90 5.70 13.96
CA PRO A 149 16.29 5.81 13.52
C PRO A 149 16.61 7.19 12.94
N THR A 150 15.60 8.05 12.72
CA THR A 150 15.80 9.45 12.31
C THR A 150 16.09 10.38 13.49
N ARG A 151 15.94 9.90 14.74
CA ARG A 151 16.14 10.67 15.98
C ARG A 151 17.13 10.03 16.94
N VAL A 152 17.18 8.70 16.97
CA VAL A 152 18.04 7.92 17.86
C VAL A 152 19.19 7.32 17.02
N PRO A 153 20.45 7.64 17.34
CA PRO A 153 21.62 7.01 16.73
C PRO A 153 21.53 5.48 16.68
N THR A 154 21.88 4.91 15.53
CA THR A 154 21.91 3.47 15.29
C THR A 154 23.06 3.09 14.37
N SER A 155 23.57 1.87 14.51
CA SER A 155 24.46 1.22 13.56
C SER A 155 23.72 0.28 12.60
N SER A 156 22.44 0.00 12.84
CA SER A 156 21.65 -0.94 12.03
C SER A 156 21.12 -0.27 10.77
N CYS A 157 21.51 -0.79 9.61
CA CYS A 157 20.94 -0.42 8.31
C CYS A 157 19.83 -1.42 7.93
N ILE A 158 18.58 -0.96 7.79
CA ILE A 158 17.45 -1.80 7.33
C ILE A 158 17.65 -2.16 5.85
N TRP A 159 17.72 -1.14 5.00
CA TRP A 159 17.99 -1.23 3.57
C TRP A 159 18.97 -0.14 3.15
N GLN A 160 19.85 -0.39 2.17
CA GLN A 160 20.86 0.60 1.75
C GLN A 160 20.27 1.60 0.74
N ALA A 161 20.30 2.89 1.04
CA ALA A 161 19.60 3.91 0.24
C ALA A 161 20.11 4.01 -1.21
N GLU A 162 21.41 3.83 -1.44
CA GLU A 162 21.97 3.85 -2.79
C GLU A 162 21.58 2.61 -3.61
N ALA A 163 21.55 1.43 -2.99
CA ALA A 163 21.13 0.19 -3.65
C ALA A 163 19.65 0.27 -4.09
N LEU A 164 18.78 0.78 -3.21
CA LEU A 164 17.36 1.00 -3.54
C LEU A 164 17.19 2.05 -4.64
N SER A 165 17.92 3.17 -4.58
CA SER A 165 17.93 4.16 -5.67
C SER A 165 18.34 3.53 -7.01
N LYS A 166 19.40 2.70 -7.02
CA LYS A 166 19.86 2.01 -8.24
C LYS A 166 18.86 0.97 -8.76
N ALA A 167 18.18 0.25 -7.88
CA ALA A 167 17.10 -0.66 -8.27
C ALA A 167 15.93 0.07 -8.94
N LEU A 168 15.51 1.21 -8.38
CA LEU A 168 14.46 2.06 -8.96
C LEU A 168 14.89 2.67 -10.31
N GLU A 169 16.13 3.14 -10.42
CA GLU A 169 16.71 3.61 -11.69
C GLU A 169 16.70 2.50 -12.76
N GLY A 170 17.02 1.26 -12.39
CA GLY A 170 16.91 0.09 -13.28
C GLY A 170 15.49 -0.24 -13.76
N MET A 171 14.47 0.16 -13.00
CA MET A 171 13.05 0.08 -13.39
C MET A 171 12.59 1.30 -14.22
N GLY A 172 13.49 2.22 -14.58
CA GLY A 172 13.18 3.43 -15.34
C GLY A 172 12.60 4.58 -14.51
N TYR A 173 12.79 4.58 -13.18
CA TYR A 173 12.53 5.78 -12.38
C TYR A 173 13.72 6.75 -12.48
N THR A 174 13.46 8.00 -12.81
CA THR A 174 14.45 9.08 -12.69
C THR A 174 14.64 9.47 -11.23
N ARG A 175 15.88 9.49 -10.74
CA ARG A 175 16.22 9.95 -9.39
C ARG A 175 16.12 11.47 -9.29
N GLY A 176 15.45 11.91 -8.23
CA GLY A 176 15.24 13.31 -7.89
C GLY A 176 16.12 13.82 -6.76
N GLY A 177 15.76 15.00 -6.26
CA GLY A 177 16.41 15.62 -5.12
C GLY A 177 16.17 14.86 -3.80
N GLN A 178 17.00 15.21 -2.82
CA GLN A 178 16.87 14.79 -1.43
C GLN A 178 16.63 16.02 -0.55
N ARG A 179 15.66 15.95 0.36
CA ARG A 179 15.30 17.05 1.27
C ARG A 179 15.13 16.57 2.71
N PRO A 180 15.33 17.41 3.74
CA PRO A 180 15.02 17.04 5.13
C PRO A 180 13.56 16.62 5.31
N PHE A 181 13.31 15.59 6.11
CA PHE A 181 11.97 15.07 6.39
C PHE A 181 11.93 14.31 7.74
N GLN A 182 11.08 14.76 8.67
CA GLN A 182 10.77 14.10 9.95
C GLN A 182 11.95 13.76 10.89
N GLY A 183 13.14 14.33 10.67
CA GLY A 183 14.37 14.06 11.42
C GLY A 183 15.47 13.47 10.53
N GLY A 184 15.08 12.79 9.46
CA GLY A 184 15.96 12.26 8.43
C GLY A 184 15.80 13.03 7.11
N TRP A 185 15.84 12.30 6.00
CA TRP A 185 15.71 12.83 4.65
C TRP A 185 14.67 12.05 3.84
N LEU A 186 14.15 12.69 2.81
CA LEU A 186 13.29 12.07 1.80
C LEU A 186 13.95 12.25 0.43
N ARG A 187 14.23 11.15 -0.26
CA ARG A 187 14.79 11.12 -1.62
C ARG A 187 13.74 10.65 -2.61
N GLN A 188 13.42 11.49 -3.60
CA GLN A 188 12.37 11.21 -4.56
C GLN A 188 12.91 10.49 -5.80
N HIS A 189 12.06 9.66 -6.42
CA HIS A 189 12.26 9.08 -7.74
C HIS A 189 10.91 9.10 -8.47
N TRP A 190 10.88 9.29 -9.79
CA TRP A 190 9.63 9.31 -10.56
C TRP A 190 9.76 8.57 -11.90
N ARG A 191 8.67 7.91 -12.33
CA ARG A 191 8.56 7.25 -13.64
C ARG A 191 7.32 7.79 -14.35
N THR A 192 7.50 8.32 -15.55
CA THR A 192 6.37 8.77 -16.40
C THR A 192 5.58 7.58 -16.93
N ILE A 193 4.26 7.69 -16.93
CA ILE A 193 3.33 6.73 -17.55
C ILE A 193 2.38 7.46 -18.51
N ASN A 194 1.59 6.71 -19.27
CA ASN A 194 0.54 7.25 -20.14
C ASN A 194 1.03 8.39 -21.07
N GLY A 195 2.13 8.16 -21.78
CA GLY A 195 2.75 9.14 -22.69
C GLY A 195 3.34 10.38 -22.01
N GLY A 196 3.55 10.35 -20.69
CA GLY A 196 4.06 11.50 -19.92
C GLY A 196 2.98 12.35 -19.24
N ASN A 197 1.69 12.04 -19.44
CA ASN A 197 0.57 12.78 -18.84
C ASN A 197 0.40 12.53 -17.33
N GLN A 198 1.07 11.50 -16.81
CA GLN A 198 0.98 11.02 -15.44
C GLN A 198 2.34 10.49 -14.96
N ILE A 199 2.54 10.44 -13.65
CA ILE A 199 3.73 9.86 -13.03
C ILE A 199 3.36 8.86 -11.92
N PHE A 200 4.24 7.89 -11.71
CA PHE A 200 4.43 7.27 -10.40
C PHE A 200 5.59 7.95 -9.68
N SER A 201 5.49 8.12 -8.37
CA SER A 201 6.52 8.67 -7.50
C SER A 201 6.85 7.68 -6.38
N VAL A 202 8.14 7.43 -6.18
CA VAL A 202 8.68 6.58 -5.10
C VAL A 202 9.65 7.39 -4.28
N SER A 203 9.31 7.63 -3.02
CA SER A 203 10.09 8.42 -2.07
C SER A 203 10.69 7.52 -0.99
N LEU A 204 12.02 7.45 -0.93
CA LEU A 204 12.75 6.74 0.11
C LEU A 204 12.83 7.61 1.38
N LEU A 205 12.48 7.06 2.53
CA LEU A 205 12.62 7.66 3.85
C LEU A 205 13.98 7.24 4.41
N ILE A 206 14.90 8.19 4.48
CA ILE A 206 16.32 7.96 4.74
C ILE A 206 16.69 8.44 6.15
N TYR A 207 17.40 7.59 6.88
CA TYR A 207 18.20 7.94 8.04
C TYR A 207 19.68 7.67 7.76
N ARG A 208 20.55 8.01 8.70
CA ARG A 208 21.99 7.74 8.60
C ARG A 208 22.47 6.92 9.78
N THR A 209 23.30 5.92 9.54
CA THR A 209 24.01 5.21 10.60
C THR A 209 25.21 6.03 11.08
N ASN A 210 25.64 5.75 12.30
CA ASN A 210 26.90 6.26 12.84
C ASN A 210 27.94 5.14 12.84
N ASP A 211 28.60 4.95 11.71
CA ASP A 211 29.71 3.99 11.58
C ASP A 211 30.95 4.53 12.31
N GLN A 212 31.12 4.14 13.57
CA GLN A 212 32.29 4.49 14.38
C GLN A 212 33.56 3.70 14.00
N HIS A 213 33.45 2.71 13.11
CA HIS A 213 34.53 1.79 12.74
C HIS A 213 35.27 2.13 11.44
N GLY A 214 35.26 3.40 11.02
CA GLY A 214 36.07 3.90 9.92
C GLY A 214 37.57 3.90 10.24
N GLN A 215 38.26 2.76 10.04
CA GLN A 215 39.71 2.76 9.90
C GLN A 215 40.09 3.69 8.73
N HIS A 216 41.10 4.55 8.94
CA HIS A 216 41.54 5.62 8.02
C HIS A 216 40.64 6.87 7.88
N GLY A 217 39.92 7.26 8.94
CA GLY A 217 39.54 8.67 9.15
C GLY A 217 38.47 9.26 8.21
N GLN A 218 37.90 8.46 7.31
CA GLN A 218 36.67 8.79 6.61
C GLN A 218 35.48 8.24 7.42
N HIS A 219 34.85 9.11 8.21
CA HIS A 219 33.54 8.85 8.81
C HIS A 219 32.45 8.86 7.72
N GLY A 220 32.30 7.74 7.02
CA GLY A 220 31.20 7.52 6.10
C GLY A 220 29.90 7.28 6.87
N GLN A 221 29.01 8.27 6.95
CA GLN A 221 27.63 8.01 7.35
C GLN A 221 26.93 7.21 6.25
N GLN A 222 26.59 5.94 6.51
CA GLN A 222 25.81 5.15 5.55
C GLN A 222 24.37 5.68 5.54
N GLU A 223 23.83 5.98 4.36
CA GLU A 223 22.43 6.32 4.19
C GLU A 223 21.59 5.04 4.06
N CYS A 224 20.62 4.90 4.95
CA CYS A 224 19.78 3.72 5.10
C CYS A 224 18.31 4.10 5.04
N VAL A 225 17.47 3.20 4.53
CA VAL A 225 16.04 3.45 4.31
C VAL A 225 15.23 2.69 5.35
N ASN A 226 14.40 3.40 6.13
CA ASN A 226 13.43 2.78 7.03
C ASN A 226 12.01 2.70 6.44
N GLY A 227 11.76 3.30 5.29
CA GLY A 227 10.49 3.15 4.60
C GLY A 227 10.44 3.75 3.20
N VAL A 228 9.38 3.43 2.47
CA VAL A 228 9.11 3.88 1.11
C VAL A 228 7.68 4.39 1.05
N LYS A 229 7.50 5.59 0.49
CA LYS A 229 6.18 6.14 0.12
C LYS A 229 6.02 6.04 -1.39
N ILE A 230 4.93 5.42 -1.84
CA ILE A 230 4.56 5.29 -3.26
C ILE A 230 3.29 6.10 -3.48
N ASP A 231 3.29 6.94 -4.50
CA ASP A 231 2.14 7.75 -4.91
C ASP A 231 2.14 7.87 -6.44
N GLY A 232 1.16 8.55 -6.99
CA GLY A 232 1.21 9.04 -8.36
C GLY A 232 0.37 10.29 -8.54
N GLY A 233 0.25 10.74 -9.78
CA GLY A 233 -0.52 11.93 -10.09
C GLY A 233 -0.25 12.44 -11.50
N LYS A 234 -0.56 13.71 -11.71
CA LYS A 234 -0.04 14.49 -12.84
C LYS A 234 1.41 14.94 -12.55
N PRO A 235 2.25 15.16 -13.58
CA PRO A 235 3.61 15.71 -13.41
C PRO A 235 3.64 17.04 -12.67
#